data_AF-A0AAV7BJQ9-F1
#
_entry.id   AF-A0AAV7BJQ9-F1
#
_cell.length_a   1.000
_cell.length_b   1.000
_cell.length_c   1.000
_cell.angle_alpha   90.00
_cell.angle_beta   90.00
_cell.angle_gamma   90.00
#
_symmetry.space_group_name_H-M   'P 1'
#
loop_
_entity.id
_entity.type
_entity.pdbx_description
1 polymer ?
#
loop_
_entity_poly.entity_id
_entity_poly.type
_entity_poly.pdbx_seq_one_letter_code
_entity_poly.pdbx_strand_id
1 'polypeptide(L)'
;MFACCRAAERLCWGKFPLNHLVQARALSGVEAVNALRPFYFAVHPDFFGRHPREREVNENSLKRLNGYLENLQKPGLRSHKPARLTFYVRETIQNFENEQESIKEPGFRTVSFTLDSKDLRSTVLGILNSCSLSTDHVQSLSDNIGSTKTATSSYNRPIKWDKTFYSFTGYKDPEEELEQAQKTEITIISWIQSNQHMAQKKMSNSIPLREELERLKTELSNELQLSNVRWQRSWGIAHRCGQLHSLGRLIKHNCESLKNAKGHTIIFTDRTGVSAAGHVMLGTMDVHHHWTKVKFMLVFFVIYSCFLQEWQHEFL
;
A
#
# COMPACT_ATOMS: atom_id res chain seq x y z
N MET A 1 33.98 16.00 66.42
CA MET A 1 33.71 17.44 66.57
C MET A 1 32.45 17.78 65.78
N PHE A 2 31.37 18.08 66.51
CA PHE A 2 30.16 18.86 66.17
C PHE A 2 29.60 18.71 64.74
N ALA A 3 28.49 18.00 64.46
CA ALA A 3 27.14 18.03 65.04
C ALA A 3 26.57 19.44 65.22
N CYS A 4 25.67 19.85 64.31
CA CYS A 4 24.67 20.88 64.60
C CYS A 4 23.29 20.40 64.12
N CYS A 5 22.53 19.90 65.09
CA CYS A 5 21.07 19.81 65.02
C CYS A 5 20.48 21.21 65.25
N ARG A 6 19.40 21.56 64.55
CA ARG A 6 18.33 22.37 65.14
C ARG A 6 16.98 21.75 64.80
N ALA A 7 16.29 21.33 65.84
CA ALA A 7 14.93 20.86 65.80
C ALA A 7 13.95 22.02 65.97
N ALA A 8 12.85 21.92 65.20
CA ALA A 8 11.44 22.11 65.55
C ALA A 8 10.95 23.43 66.15
N GLU A 9 9.88 23.97 65.54
CA GLU A 9 8.62 24.18 66.27
C GLU A 9 7.40 24.18 65.31
N ARG A 10 6.33 23.52 65.77
CA ARG A 10 5.04 23.38 65.09
C ARG A 10 4.16 24.59 65.42
N LEU A 11 3.36 25.04 64.47
CA LEU A 11 2.09 25.74 64.76
C LEU A 11 1.07 25.44 63.66
N CYS A 12 0.14 24.54 64.00
CA CYS A 12 -1.07 24.24 63.24
C CYS A 12 -2.08 25.37 63.40
N TRP A 13 -2.47 26.05 62.31
CA TRP A 13 -3.66 26.91 62.30
C TRP A 13 -4.45 26.70 61.00
N GLY A 14 -5.70 26.27 61.17
CA GLY A 14 -6.83 26.79 60.40
C GLY A 14 -7.04 26.25 58.99
N LYS A 15 -7.95 25.29 58.86
CA LYS A 15 -8.70 25.07 57.62
C LYS A 15 -9.46 26.35 57.26
N PHE A 16 -9.13 26.96 56.12
CA PHE A 16 -10.02 27.89 55.42
C PHE A 16 -10.35 27.27 54.06
N PRO A 17 -11.64 27.17 53.66
CA PRO A 17 -12.00 26.64 52.36
C PRO A 17 -11.64 27.69 51.32
N LEU A 18 -10.72 27.34 50.42
CA LEU A 18 -10.49 28.12 49.22
C LEU A 18 -11.74 27.96 48.35
N ASN A 19 -12.62 28.96 48.39
CA ASN A 19 -13.75 29.06 47.48
C ASN A 19 -13.22 28.85 46.06
N HIS A 20 -13.74 27.79 45.44
CA HIS A 20 -13.46 27.38 44.08
C HIS A 20 -13.95 28.51 43.16
N LEU A 21 -13.09 29.49 42.90
CA LEU A 21 -13.23 30.34 41.72
C LEU A 21 -13.06 29.40 40.53
N VAL A 22 -14.19 28.84 40.07
CA VAL A 22 -14.30 28.10 38.82
C VAL A 22 -13.94 29.06 37.71
N GLN A 23 -12.65 29.16 37.42
CA GLN A 23 -12.16 29.84 36.25
C GLN A 23 -12.45 28.91 35.07
N ALA A 24 -13.68 29.01 34.55
CA ALA A 24 -14.06 28.36 33.30
C ALA A 24 -13.05 28.79 32.24
N ARG A 25 -12.25 27.84 31.71
CA ARG A 25 -11.39 28.14 30.56
C ARG A 25 -12.28 28.63 29.42
N ALA A 26 -11.94 29.78 28.87
CA ALA A 26 -12.50 30.22 27.60
C ALA A 26 -12.24 29.13 26.55
N LEU A 27 -13.28 28.77 25.77
CA LEU A 27 -13.15 27.78 24.69
C LEU A 27 -12.01 28.21 23.76
N SER A 28 -11.17 27.24 23.37
CA SER A 28 -10.15 27.49 22.35
C SER A 28 -10.82 27.74 20.99
N GLY A 29 -10.20 28.55 20.13
CA GLY A 29 -10.74 28.85 18.80
C GLY A 29 -11.02 27.60 17.95
N VAL A 30 -10.21 26.56 18.13
CA VAL A 30 -10.36 25.26 17.44
C VAL A 30 -11.58 24.49 17.97
N GLU A 31 -11.86 24.57 19.27
CA GLU A 31 -13.03 23.93 19.89
C GLU A 31 -14.32 24.63 19.46
N ALA A 32 -14.31 25.96 19.36
CA ALA A 32 -15.44 26.75 18.87
C ALA A 32 -15.79 26.43 17.40
N VAL A 33 -14.79 26.29 16.53
CA VAL A 33 -15.01 25.92 15.12
C VAL A 33 -15.54 24.48 14.98
N ASN A 34 -15.03 23.55 15.78
CA ASN A 34 -15.53 22.18 15.80
C ASN A 34 -16.98 22.10 16.31
N ALA A 35 -17.33 22.89 17.33
CA ALA A 35 -18.70 22.99 17.85
C ALA A 35 -19.69 23.58 16.84
N LEU A 36 -19.24 24.52 16.00
CA LEU A 36 -20.06 25.13 14.93
C LEU A 36 -20.14 24.26 13.67
N ARG A 37 -19.48 23.11 13.61
CA ARG A 37 -19.49 22.24 12.41
C ARG A 37 -20.91 21.85 11.95
N PRO A 38 -21.87 21.47 12.82
CA PRO A 38 -23.25 21.21 12.41
C PRO A 38 -23.93 22.45 11.79
N PHE A 39 -23.64 23.63 12.33
CA PHE A 39 -24.13 24.90 11.78
C PHE A 39 -23.55 25.16 10.39
N TYR A 40 -22.24 25.01 10.19
CA TYR A 40 -21.61 25.19 8.87
C TYR A 40 -22.21 24.25 7.82
N PHE A 41 -22.50 23.00 8.16
CA PHE A 41 -23.17 22.09 7.23
C PHE A 41 -24.57 22.55 6.82
N ALA A 42 -25.30 23.21 7.71
CA ALA A 42 -26.66 23.67 7.45
C ALA A 42 -26.72 24.98 6.63
N VAL A 43 -25.66 25.80 6.67
CA VAL A 43 -25.62 27.13 6.00
C VAL A 43 -24.56 27.25 4.89
N HIS A 44 -23.83 26.18 4.58
CA HIS A 44 -22.71 26.26 3.61
C HIS A 44 -23.19 26.69 2.21
N PRO A 45 -22.54 27.69 1.57
CA PRO A 45 -22.95 28.22 0.26
C PRO A 45 -23.09 27.18 -0.85
N ASP A 46 -22.30 26.09 -0.80
CA ASP A 46 -22.33 25.01 -1.81
C ASP A 46 -23.67 24.28 -1.88
N PHE A 47 -24.46 24.29 -0.81
CA PHE A 47 -25.78 23.66 -0.80
C PHE A 47 -26.88 24.53 -1.42
N PHE A 48 -26.58 25.80 -1.74
CA PHE A 48 -27.53 26.77 -2.29
C PHE A 48 -27.29 27.03 -3.79
N GLY A 49 -26.74 26.06 -4.52
CA GLY A 49 -26.43 26.20 -5.96
C GLY A 49 -27.63 26.57 -6.85
N ARG A 50 -28.85 26.24 -6.43
CA ARG A 50 -30.11 26.60 -7.12
C ARG A 50 -30.68 27.97 -6.73
N HIS A 51 -30.10 28.64 -5.72
CA HIS A 51 -30.61 29.83 -5.05
C HIS A 51 -29.50 30.89 -4.89
N PRO A 52 -29.19 31.67 -5.95
CA PRO A 52 -28.03 32.56 -5.97
C PRO A 52 -28.10 33.71 -4.96
N ARG A 53 -29.30 34.21 -4.63
CA ARG A 53 -29.49 35.30 -3.66
C ARG A 53 -29.21 34.82 -2.23
N GLU A 54 -29.71 33.65 -1.88
CA GLU A 54 -29.58 33.00 -0.58
C GLU A 54 -28.12 32.57 -0.35
N ARG A 55 -27.46 32.09 -1.40
CA ARG A 55 -26.02 31.78 -1.41
C ARG A 55 -25.18 33.01 -1.08
N GLU A 56 -25.44 34.13 -1.74
CA GLU A 56 -24.68 35.38 -1.52
C GLU A 56 -24.87 35.92 -0.10
N VAL A 57 -26.12 35.88 0.42
CA VAL A 57 -26.41 36.29 1.80
C VAL A 57 -25.70 35.39 2.81
N ASN A 58 -25.69 34.07 2.62
CA ASN A 58 -24.98 33.14 3.50
C ASN A 58 -23.47 33.34 3.44
N GLU A 59 -22.89 33.55 2.25
CA GLU A 59 -21.46 33.79 2.10
C GLU A 59 -21.04 35.09 2.81
N ASN A 60 -21.78 36.17 2.62
CA ASN A 60 -21.52 37.46 3.26
C ASN A 60 -21.69 37.39 4.79
N SER A 61 -22.73 36.70 5.27
CA SER A 61 -22.95 36.49 6.70
C SER A 61 -21.90 35.58 7.34
N LEU A 62 -21.42 34.53 6.65
CA LEU A 62 -20.33 33.66 7.13
C LEU A 62 -19.00 34.40 7.23
N LYS A 63 -18.67 35.24 6.23
CA LYS A 63 -17.47 36.10 6.29
C LYS A 63 -17.52 37.04 7.49
N ARG A 64 -18.68 37.65 7.74
CA ARG A 64 -18.89 38.54 8.90
C ARG A 64 -18.83 37.79 10.23
N LEU A 65 -19.37 36.56 10.30
CA LEU A 65 -19.28 35.70 11.47
C LEU A 65 -17.83 35.30 11.77
N ASN A 66 -17.08 34.84 10.77
CA ASN A 66 -15.68 34.44 10.94
C ASN A 66 -14.81 35.61 11.38
N GLY A 67 -15.00 36.79 10.76
CA GLY A 67 -14.34 38.01 11.21
C GLY A 67 -14.70 38.37 12.66
N TYR A 68 -15.95 38.14 13.09
CA TYR A 68 -16.35 38.34 14.49
C TYR A 68 -15.68 37.34 15.45
N LEU A 69 -15.63 36.04 15.09
CA LEU A 69 -14.99 35.01 15.90
C LEU A 69 -13.47 35.20 16.01
N GLU A 70 -12.81 35.64 14.94
CA GLU A 70 -11.37 35.98 14.96
C GLU A 70 -11.07 37.18 15.87
N ASN A 71 -11.94 38.20 15.86
CA ASN A 71 -11.81 39.36 16.75
C ASN A 71 -12.03 38.98 18.23
N LEU A 72 -12.92 38.02 18.51
CA LEU A 72 -13.10 37.49 19.87
C LEU A 72 -11.89 36.68 20.36
N GLN A 73 -11.20 35.97 19.46
CA GLN A 73 -10.00 35.19 19.81
C GLN A 73 -8.75 36.06 20.03
N LYS A 74 -8.70 37.27 19.44
CA LYS A 74 -7.61 38.24 19.59
C LYS A 74 -8.15 39.57 20.14
N PRO A 75 -8.36 39.71 21.47
CA PRO A 75 -9.05 40.85 22.09
C PRO A 75 -8.29 42.19 22.02
N GLY A 76 -7.19 42.29 21.26
CA GLY A 76 -6.25 43.40 21.32
C GLY A 76 -6.50 44.58 20.39
N LEU A 77 -7.46 44.56 19.45
CA LEU A 77 -7.44 45.59 18.38
C LEU A 77 -8.74 46.29 17.96
N ARG A 78 -9.96 45.83 18.31
CA ARG A 78 -11.20 46.50 17.83
C ARG A 78 -12.37 46.38 18.83
N SER A 79 -13.06 47.51 19.07
CA SER A 79 -14.28 47.58 19.88
C SER A 79 -15.41 46.77 19.25
N HIS A 80 -16.08 45.94 20.06
CA HIS A 80 -17.16 45.05 19.65
C HIS A 80 -18.42 45.85 19.27
N LYS A 81 -18.71 45.93 17.97
CA LYS A 81 -20.00 46.43 17.48
C LYS A 81 -20.95 45.24 17.29
N PRO A 82 -22.18 45.28 17.84
CA PRO A 82 -23.16 44.22 17.63
C PRO A 82 -23.42 44.01 16.15
N ALA A 83 -23.24 42.78 15.67
CA ALA A 83 -23.43 42.43 14.26
C ALA A 83 -24.71 41.62 14.09
N ARG A 84 -25.72 42.21 13.44
CA ARG A 84 -26.90 41.46 12.98
C ARG A 84 -26.51 40.65 11.74
N LEU A 85 -26.66 39.33 11.85
CA LEU A 85 -26.43 38.37 10.78
C LEU A 85 -27.75 37.72 10.37
N THR A 86 -27.86 37.33 9.11
CA THR A 86 -29.03 36.64 8.57
C THR A 86 -28.56 35.47 7.74
N PHE A 87 -29.05 34.29 8.08
CA PHE A 87 -28.70 33.04 7.43
C PHE A 87 -29.95 32.34 6.91
N TYR A 88 -29.83 31.73 5.75
CA TYR A 88 -30.75 30.74 5.22
C TYR A 88 -30.26 29.37 5.66
N VAL A 89 -31.04 28.69 6.49
CA VAL A 89 -30.74 27.37 7.03
C VAL A 89 -31.58 26.34 6.29
N ARG A 90 -30.94 25.27 5.84
CA ARG A 90 -31.64 24.11 5.30
C ARG A 90 -32.23 23.29 6.45
N GLU A 91 -33.53 23.03 6.41
CA GLU A 91 -34.15 22.10 7.36
C GLU A 91 -33.70 20.67 7.02
N THR A 92 -32.98 20.04 7.95
CA THR A 92 -32.65 18.61 7.87
C THR A 92 -33.85 17.79 8.35
N ILE A 93 -34.05 16.63 7.72
CA ILE A 93 -35.26 15.77 7.72
C ILE A 93 -35.80 15.36 9.12
N GLN A 94 -35.12 15.70 10.21
CA GLN A 94 -35.50 15.32 11.58
C GLN A 94 -36.66 16.13 12.20
N ASN A 95 -37.16 17.18 11.53
CA ASN A 95 -38.32 17.96 12.01
C ASN A 95 -39.67 17.55 11.38
N PHE A 96 -39.71 16.53 10.52
CA PHE A 96 -40.90 16.12 9.76
C PHE A 96 -41.82 15.12 10.49
N GLU A 97 -41.98 15.21 11.81
CA GLU A 97 -42.96 14.35 12.51
C GLU A 97 -44.23 15.04 12.97
N ASN A 98 -44.37 16.36 12.83
CA ASN A 98 -45.63 17.01 13.17
C ASN A 98 -46.18 17.84 12.01
N GLU A 99 -47.24 17.28 11.43
CA GLU A 99 -48.35 17.90 10.70
C GLU A 99 -48.35 17.85 9.16
N GLN A 100 -49.53 17.48 8.68
CA GLN A 100 -49.91 16.94 7.38
C GLN A 100 -49.81 17.92 6.20
N GLU A 101 -49.64 17.31 5.03
CA GLU A 101 -50.12 17.75 3.70
C GLU A 101 -49.76 19.16 3.20
N SER A 102 -48.73 19.24 2.36
CA SER A 102 -48.84 19.69 0.96
C SER A 102 -47.43 19.82 0.38
N ILE A 103 -47.27 19.36 -0.86
CA ILE A 103 -46.03 19.45 -1.63
C ILE A 103 -45.61 20.93 -1.72
N LYS A 104 -44.60 21.31 -0.93
CA LYS A 104 -43.89 22.59 -1.06
C LYS A 104 -42.41 22.28 -1.15
N GLU A 105 -41.74 22.98 -2.06
CA GLU A 105 -40.28 22.99 -2.22
C GLU A 105 -39.57 23.07 -0.85
N PRO A 106 -38.37 22.46 -0.67
CA PRO A 106 -37.71 22.46 0.62
C PRO A 106 -37.53 23.89 1.12
N GLY A 107 -38.36 24.27 2.10
CA GLY A 107 -38.40 25.63 2.63
C GLY A 107 -37.10 25.96 3.34
N PHE A 108 -36.48 27.09 2.98
CA PHE A 108 -35.35 27.61 3.73
C PHE A 108 -35.87 28.37 4.95
N ARG A 109 -35.38 28.03 6.13
CA ARG A 109 -35.67 28.82 7.34
C ARG A 109 -34.73 30.02 7.36
N THR A 110 -35.29 31.22 7.36
CA THR A 110 -34.51 32.44 7.58
C THR A 110 -34.29 32.61 9.08
N VAL A 111 -33.04 32.58 9.51
CA VAL A 111 -32.65 32.81 10.91
C VAL A 111 -31.85 34.10 10.97
N SER A 112 -32.35 35.09 11.70
CA SER A 112 -31.62 36.33 11.97
C SER A 112 -31.37 36.48 13.46
N PHE A 113 -30.11 36.63 13.86
CA PHE A 113 -29.72 36.89 15.24
C PHE A 113 -28.64 37.97 15.29
N THR A 114 -28.54 38.61 16.45
CA THR A 114 -27.55 39.66 16.71
C THR A 114 -26.45 39.09 17.58
N LEU A 115 -25.20 39.24 17.15
CA LEU A 115 -24.03 38.89 17.94
C LEU A 115 -23.61 40.11 18.77
N ASP A 116 -23.92 40.11 20.05
CA ASP A 116 -23.59 41.17 21.02
C ASP A 116 -22.66 40.70 22.15
N SER A 117 -22.37 39.40 22.19
CA SER A 117 -21.72 38.74 23.31
C SER A 117 -20.20 38.89 23.28
N LYS A 118 -19.61 39.18 24.44
CA LYS A 118 -18.15 39.35 24.64
C LYS A 118 -17.39 38.03 24.75
N ASP A 119 -18.09 36.93 25.04
CA ASP A 119 -17.49 35.62 25.25
C ASP A 119 -17.74 34.68 24.05
N LEU A 120 -16.68 33.97 23.64
CA LEU A 120 -16.71 33.04 22.50
C LEU A 120 -17.71 31.89 22.72
N ARG A 121 -17.80 31.38 23.96
CA ARG A 121 -18.72 30.29 24.33
C ARG A 121 -20.19 30.71 24.23
N SER A 122 -20.53 31.86 24.79
CA SER A 122 -21.90 32.40 24.76
C SER A 122 -22.35 32.71 23.33
N THR A 123 -21.41 33.19 22.50
CA THR A 123 -21.64 33.42 21.06
C THR A 123 -21.96 32.12 20.32
N VAL A 124 -21.18 31.05 20.53
CA VAL A 124 -21.41 29.74 19.89
C VAL A 124 -22.73 29.12 20.33
N LEU A 125 -23.04 29.17 21.62
CA LEU A 125 -24.33 28.68 22.15
C LEU A 125 -25.50 29.49 21.62
N GLY A 126 -25.37 30.82 21.52
CA GLY A 126 -26.39 31.69 20.95
C GLY A 126 -26.68 31.38 19.48
N ILE A 127 -25.65 31.05 18.69
CA ILE A 127 -25.79 30.67 17.28
C ILE A 127 -26.50 29.30 17.15
N LEU A 128 -26.04 28.30 17.91
CA LEU A 128 -26.62 26.95 17.86
C LEU A 128 -28.09 26.92 18.32
N ASN A 129 -28.40 27.64 19.40
CA ASN A 129 -29.78 27.80 19.89
C ASN A 129 -30.66 28.56 18.88
N SER A 130 -30.16 29.63 18.27
CA SER A 130 -30.91 30.38 17.25
C SER A 130 -31.23 29.52 16.02
N CYS A 131 -30.35 28.57 15.70
CA CYS A 131 -30.51 27.64 14.58
C CYS A 131 -31.24 26.33 14.95
N SER A 132 -31.71 26.18 16.20
CA SER A 132 -32.38 24.97 16.70
C SER A 132 -31.54 23.70 16.55
N LEU A 133 -30.21 23.80 16.70
CA LEU A 133 -29.27 22.68 16.59
C LEU A 133 -28.82 22.22 17.98
N SER A 134 -28.63 20.90 18.15
CA SER A 134 -28.25 20.30 19.45
C SER A 134 -26.95 20.90 20.00
N THR A 135 -27.00 21.32 21.27
CA THR A 135 -25.89 21.88 22.04
C THR A 135 -25.14 20.86 22.90
N ASP A 136 -25.48 19.57 22.79
CA ASP A 136 -25.03 18.50 23.70
C ASP A 136 -23.50 18.31 23.69
N HIS A 137 -22.87 18.55 22.53
CA HIS A 137 -21.41 18.45 22.36
C HIS A 137 -20.63 19.61 23.00
N VAL A 138 -21.25 20.76 23.26
CA VAL A 138 -20.60 21.92 23.91
C VAL A 138 -20.77 21.87 25.43
N GLN A 139 -21.89 21.31 25.91
CA GLN A 139 -22.17 21.12 27.33
C GLN A 139 -21.30 20.01 27.96
N SER A 140 -21.09 18.90 27.23
CA SER A 140 -20.26 17.77 27.66
C SER A 140 -18.75 18.09 27.77
N LEU A 141 -18.28 19.16 27.15
CA LEU A 141 -16.92 19.70 27.30
C LEU A 141 -16.71 20.42 28.65
N SER A 142 -17.78 20.94 29.29
CA SER A 142 -17.69 21.53 30.63
C SER A 142 -17.76 20.52 31.76
N ASP A 143 -18.48 19.41 31.58
CA ASP A 143 -18.66 18.42 32.66
C ASP A 143 -17.46 17.47 32.80
N ASN A 144 -16.60 17.39 31.77
CA ASN A 144 -15.35 16.62 31.76
C ASN A 144 -14.13 17.41 32.27
N ILE A 145 -14.30 18.28 33.28
CA ILE A 145 -13.16 18.94 33.97
C ILE A 145 -12.40 17.95 34.88
N GLY A 146 -12.93 16.74 35.13
CA GLY A 146 -12.34 15.75 36.04
C GLY A 146 -11.37 14.73 35.44
N SER A 147 -11.27 14.55 34.12
CA SER A 147 -10.40 13.49 33.57
C SER A 147 -10.03 13.71 32.10
N THR A 148 -9.11 14.63 31.84
CA THR A 148 -8.34 14.59 30.60
C THR A 148 -6.87 14.83 30.92
N LYS A 149 -6.12 13.72 30.90
CA LYS A 149 -4.67 13.72 30.72
C LYS A 149 -4.34 14.71 29.61
N THR A 150 -3.30 15.51 29.83
CA THR A 150 -2.73 16.50 28.91
C THR A 150 -2.56 15.92 27.50
N ALA A 151 -3.58 16.10 26.65
CA ALA A 151 -3.48 15.92 25.22
C ALA A 151 -2.94 17.23 24.62
N THR A 152 -1.70 17.56 24.93
CA THR A 152 -0.84 18.21 23.94
C THR A 152 -0.58 17.18 22.85
N SER A 153 -1.60 16.91 22.02
CA SER A 153 -1.41 16.23 20.75
C SER A 153 -0.73 17.25 19.84
N SER A 154 0.59 17.37 20.00
CA SER A 154 1.40 17.80 18.88
C SER A 154 1.08 16.82 17.76
N TYR A 155 0.63 17.33 16.63
CA TYR A 155 0.53 16.57 15.38
C TYR A 155 1.95 16.27 14.88
N ASN A 156 2.76 15.59 15.70
CA ASN A 156 4.10 15.19 15.34
C ASN A 156 3.98 13.86 14.59
N ARG A 157 3.42 13.92 13.38
CA ARG A 157 3.56 12.81 12.44
C ARG A 157 4.98 12.92 11.89
N PRO A 158 5.81 11.87 12.02
CA PRO A 158 7.10 11.86 11.36
C PRO A 158 6.89 12.10 9.87
N ILE A 159 7.62 13.07 9.30
CA ILE A 159 7.61 13.31 7.86
C ILE A 159 8.24 12.07 7.22
N LYS A 160 7.41 11.21 6.64
CA LYS A 160 7.88 10.07 5.86
C LYS A 160 8.15 10.54 4.44
N TRP A 161 9.42 10.73 4.11
CA TRP A 161 9.83 10.97 2.74
C TRP A 161 9.64 9.70 1.90
N ASP A 162 9.34 9.89 0.61
CA ASP A 162 9.31 8.80 -0.35
C ASP A 162 10.74 8.23 -0.55
N LYS A 163 10.86 6.95 -0.88
CA LYS A 163 12.15 6.28 -1.13
C LYS A 163 13.02 7.01 -2.17
N THR A 164 12.36 7.68 -3.13
CA THR A 164 13.00 8.49 -4.17
C THR A 164 13.75 9.70 -3.62
N PHE A 165 13.34 10.28 -2.49
CA PHE A 165 14.04 11.38 -1.85
C PHE A 165 15.41 10.93 -1.34
N TYR A 166 15.47 9.79 -0.67
CA TYR A 166 16.70 9.23 -0.12
C TYR A 166 17.69 8.83 -1.22
N SER A 167 17.21 8.23 -2.31
CA SER A 167 18.07 7.88 -3.45
C SER A 167 18.63 9.11 -4.18
N PHE A 168 17.86 10.20 -4.26
CA PHE A 168 18.30 11.43 -4.93
C PHE A 168 19.22 12.29 -4.07
N THR A 169 18.96 12.38 -2.76
CA THR A 169 19.74 13.21 -1.83
C THR A 169 20.97 12.51 -1.28
N GLY A 170 21.06 11.18 -1.42
CA GLY A 170 22.13 10.37 -0.83
C GLY A 170 22.01 10.19 0.69
N TYR A 171 20.95 10.72 1.32
CA TYR A 171 20.62 10.39 2.70
C TYR A 171 20.11 8.95 2.78
N LYS A 172 20.51 8.23 3.83
CA LYS A 172 20.00 6.87 4.08
C LYS A 172 18.57 6.93 4.62
N ASP A 173 17.73 6.02 4.15
CA ASP A 173 16.37 5.87 4.65
C ASP A 173 16.41 5.31 6.08
N PRO A 174 15.85 6.00 7.09
CA PRO A 174 15.79 5.52 8.46
C PRO A 174 15.09 4.15 8.60
N GLU A 175 14.13 3.85 7.73
CA GLU A 175 13.44 2.54 7.73
C GLU A 175 14.37 1.44 7.20
N GLU A 176 15.18 1.75 6.18
CA GLU A 176 16.15 0.81 5.65
C GLU A 176 17.28 0.55 6.64
N GLU A 177 17.73 1.57 7.39
CA GLU A 177 18.68 1.40 8.49
C GLU A 177 18.09 0.55 9.62
N LEU A 178 16.81 0.72 9.94
CA LEU A 178 16.13 -0.11 10.92
C LEU A 178 16.00 -1.56 10.44
N GLU A 179 15.64 -1.79 9.18
CA GLU A 179 15.61 -3.12 8.58
C GLU A 179 17.00 -3.76 8.53
N GLN A 180 18.05 -2.99 8.22
CA GLN A 180 19.43 -3.47 8.21
C GLN A 180 19.95 -3.75 9.62
N ALA A 181 19.59 -2.95 10.61
CA ALA A 181 19.93 -3.17 12.01
C ALA A 181 19.16 -4.35 12.63
N GLN A 182 17.90 -4.56 12.21
CA GLN A 182 17.09 -5.71 12.58
C GLN A 182 17.54 -7.00 11.87
N LYS A 183 18.16 -6.88 10.69
CA LYS A 183 18.93 -7.96 10.07
C LYS A 183 20.23 -8.12 10.86
N THR A 184 20.12 -8.70 12.07
CA THR A 184 21.25 -9.28 12.80
C THR A 184 22.11 -10.02 11.80
N GLU A 185 23.43 -9.80 11.79
CA GLU A 185 24.35 -10.46 10.86
C GLU A 185 24.00 -11.95 10.78
N ILE A 186 23.32 -12.35 9.70
CA ILE A 186 22.84 -13.71 9.58
C ILE A 186 24.08 -14.51 9.25
N THR A 187 24.69 -15.10 10.28
CA THR A 187 25.80 -16.02 10.08
C THR A 187 25.33 -17.11 9.13
N ILE A 188 26.18 -17.47 8.16
CA ILE A 188 25.90 -18.53 7.17
C ILE A 188 25.36 -19.80 7.86
N ILE A 189 25.88 -20.13 9.04
CA ILE A 189 25.44 -21.27 9.86
C ILE A 189 23.96 -21.16 10.26
N SER A 190 23.53 -20.00 10.78
CA SER A 190 22.14 -19.76 11.16
C SER A 190 21.22 -19.82 9.94
N TRP A 191 21.65 -19.21 8.82
CA TRP A 191 20.90 -19.28 7.57
C TRP A 191 20.72 -20.71 7.07
N ILE A 192 21.81 -21.51 7.07
CA ILE A 192 21.76 -22.92 6.67
C ILE A 192 20.80 -23.70 7.56
N GLN A 193 20.89 -23.53 8.89
CA GLN A 193 20.01 -24.21 9.83
C GLN A 193 18.53 -23.85 9.59
N SER A 194 18.22 -22.58 9.36
CA SER A 194 16.86 -22.13 9.05
C SER A 194 16.35 -22.70 7.72
N ASN A 195 17.21 -22.79 6.69
CA ASN A 195 16.82 -23.22 5.35
C ASN A 195 16.97 -24.73 5.11
N GLN A 196 17.60 -25.47 6.03
CA GLN A 196 17.91 -26.90 5.88
C GLN A 196 16.66 -27.71 5.58
N HIS A 197 15.58 -27.51 6.34
CA HIS A 197 14.33 -28.25 6.15
C HIS A 197 13.70 -27.98 4.77
N MET A 198 13.77 -26.74 4.27
CA MET A 198 13.28 -26.38 2.93
C MET A 198 14.14 -27.03 1.84
N ALA A 199 15.46 -27.04 2.03
CA ALA A 199 16.39 -27.70 1.10
C ALA A 199 16.15 -29.21 1.06
N GLN A 200 15.97 -29.86 2.20
CA GLN A 200 15.63 -31.28 2.30
C GLN A 200 14.27 -31.58 1.65
N LYS A 201 13.25 -30.75 1.88
CA LYS A 201 11.95 -30.88 1.22
C LYS A 201 12.06 -30.74 -0.29
N LYS A 202 12.81 -29.73 -0.79
CA LYS A 202 13.06 -29.55 -2.23
C LYS A 202 13.84 -30.72 -2.83
N MET A 203 14.81 -31.26 -2.10
CA MET A 203 15.56 -32.44 -2.51
C MET A 203 14.63 -33.65 -2.64
N SER A 204 13.84 -33.95 -1.60
CA SER A 204 12.86 -35.04 -1.60
C SER A 204 11.86 -34.91 -2.75
N ASN A 205 11.29 -33.71 -2.96
CA ASN A 205 10.39 -33.44 -4.07
C ASN A 205 11.06 -33.59 -5.45
N SER A 206 12.38 -33.38 -5.55
CA SER A 206 13.13 -33.51 -6.80
C SER A 206 13.46 -34.96 -7.15
N ILE A 207 13.50 -35.88 -6.19
CA ILE A 207 13.85 -37.29 -6.42
C ILE A 207 12.99 -37.94 -7.52
N PRO A 208 11.65 -37.93 -7.46
CA PRO A 208 10.83 -38.60 -8.46
C PRO A 208 11.02 -38.02 -9.87
N LEU A 209 11.26 -36.71 -9.97
CA LEU A 209 11.54 -36.07 -11.26
C LEU A 209 12.88 -36.51 -11.85
N ARG A 210 13.89 -36.79 -11.00
CA ARG A 210 15.19 -37.29 -11.45
C ARG A 210 15.10 -38.75 -11.89
N GLU A 211 14.37 -39.56 -11.15
CA GLU A 211 14.10 -40.96 -11.51
C GLU A 211 13.36 -41.03 -12.85
N GLU A 212 12.34 -40.21 -13.03
CA GLU A 212 11.62 -40.13 -14.31
C GLU A 212 12.52 -39.64 -15.46
N LEU A 213 13.39 -38.66 -15.20
CA LEU A 213 14.34 -38.18 -16.21
C LEU A 213 15.27 -39.30 -16.68
N GLU A 214 15.87 -40.05 -15.75
CA GLU A 214 16.78 -41.15 -16.09
C GLU A 214 16.02 -42.31 -16.74
N ARG A 215 14.78 -42.59 -16.30
CA ARG A 215 13.91 -43.58 -16.93
C ARG A 215 13.65 -43.23 -18.40
N LEU A 216 13.17 -42.01 -18.68
CA LEU A 216 12.90 -41.54 -20.04
C LEU A 216 14.16 -41.49 -20.90
N LYS A 217 15.28 -41.05 -20.32
CA LYS A 217 16.56 -41.00 -21.03
C LYS A 217 16.99 -42.40 -21.45
N THR A 218 16.87 -43.38 -20.56
CA THR A 218 17.23 -44.78 -20.85
C THR A 218 16.29 -45.38 -21.89
N GLU A 219 14.98 -45.19 -21.74
CA GLU A 219 13.95 -45.65 -22.68
C GLU A 219 14.22 -45.13 -24.10
N LEU A 220 14.40 -43.82 -24.24
CA LEU A 220 14.64 -43.18 -25.54
C LEU A 220 16.00 -43.52 -26.13
N SER A 221 17.04 -43.65 -25.29
CA SER A 221 18.36 -44.05 -25.75
C SER A 221 18.34 -45.48 -26.31
N ASN A 222 17.56 -46.37 -25.70
CA ASN A 222 17.39 -47.75 -26.18
C ASN A 222 16.54 -47.81 -27.46
N GLU A 223 15.43 -47.07 -27.51
CA GLU A 223 14.50 -47.06 -28.65
C GLU A 223 15.17 -46.51 -29.92
N LEU A 224 15.94 -45.43 -29.80
CA LEU A 224 16.65 -44.80 -30.92
C LEU A 224 18.10 -45.27 -31.10
N GLN A 225 18.60 -46.13 -30.21
CA GLN A 225 20.00 -46.60 -30.17
C GLN A 225 20.99 -45.43 -30.20
N LEU A 226 20.75 -44.44 -29.33
CA LEU A 226 21.57 -43.22 -29.21
C LEU A 226 22.84 -43.51 -28.41
N SER A 227 23.91 -42.78 -28.72
CA SER A 227 25.14 -42.83 -27.92
C SER A 227 24.97 -42.10 -26.58
N ASN A 228 24.31 -40.94 -26.59
CA ASN A 228 24.09 -40.14 -25.39
C ASN A 228 22.98 -39.08 -25.62
N VAL A 229 22.45 -38.54 -24.52
CA VAL A 229 21.54 -37.39 -24.53
C VAL A 229 22.09 -36.31 -23.61
N ARG A 230 22.29 -35.11 -24.15
CA ARG A 230 22.90 -33.97 -23.47
C ARG A 230 22.05 -32.72 -23.59
N TRP A 231 22.30 -31.76 -22.70
CA TRP A 231 21.66 -30.45 -22.71
C TRP A 231 22.75 -29.38 -22.68
N GLN A 232 22.66 -28.38 -23.58
CA GLN A 232 23.59 -27.25 -23.58
C GLN A 232 23.27 -26.26 -22.45
N ARG A 233 21.98 -26.04 -22.16
CA ARG A 233 21.53 -25.14 -21.10
C ARG A 233 21.15 -25.91 -19.84
N SER A 234 21.49 -25.33 -18.69
CA SER A 234 21.15 -25.83 -17.35
C SER A 234 19.69 -25.54 -16.98
N TRP A 235 18.74 -26.08 -17.75
CA TRP A 235 17.32 -26.03 -17.38
C TRP A 235 17.03 -26.96 -16.19
N GLY A 236 15.99 -26.61 -15.42
CA GLY A 236 15.48 -27.45 -14.33
C GLY A 236 15.00 -28.83 -14.81
N ILE A 237 15.02 -29.82 -13.91
CA ILE A 237 14.76 -31.23 -14.23
C ILE A 237 13.38 -31.44 -14.90
N ALA A 238 12.35 -30.75 -14.42
CA ALA A 238 11.01 -30.82 -15.01
C ALA A 238 10.97 -30.44 -16.49
N HIS A 239 11.74 -29.40 -16.88
CA HIS A 239 11.83 -28.99 -18.28
C HIS A 239 12.54 -30.05 -19.13
N ARG A 240 13.60 -30.66 -18.60
CA ARG A 240 14.30 -31.76 -19.29
C ARG A 240 13.37 -32.96 -19.49
N CYS A 241 12.57 -33.33 -18.50
CA CYS A 241 11.56 -34.39 -18.65
C CYS A 241 10.54 -34.03 -19.74
N GLY A 242 10.06 -32.78 -19.78
CA GLY A 242 9.15 -32.31 -20.82
C GLY A 242 9.72 -32.43 -22.24
N GLN A 243 11.01 -32.14 -22.41
CA GLN A 243 11.71 -32.31 -23.70
C GLN A 243 11.81 -33.77 -24.11
N LEU A 244 12.15 -34.67 -23.18
CA LEU A 244 12.21 -36.11 -23.45
C LEU A 244 10.82 -36.67 -23.76
N HIS A 245 9.78 -36.29 -23.02
CA HIS A 245 8.41 -36.71 -23.34
C HIS A 245 8.00 -36.26 -24.73
N SER A 246 8.35 -35.04 -25.12
CA SER A 246 7.99 -34.52 -26.43
C SER A 246 8.76 -35.19 -27.55
N LEU A 247 10.04 -35.54 -27.30
CA LEU A 247 10.83 -36.39 -28.18
C LEU A 247 10.19 -37.79 -28.30
N GLY A 248 9.79 -38.40 -27.19
CA GLY A 248 9.08 -39.69 -27.18
C GLY A 248 7.77 -39.66 -27.96
N ARG A 249 6.99 -38.57 -27.83
CA ARG A 249 5.79 -38.35 -28.67
C ARG A 249 6.16 -38.25 -30.15
N LEU A 250 7.22 -37.53 -30.48
CA LEU A 250 7.66 -37.38 -31.87
C LEU A 250 8.07 -38.73 -32.49
N ILE A 251 8.78 -39.58 -31.74
CA ILE A 251 9.18 -40.92 -32.20
C ILE A 251 7.95 -41.79 -32.48
N LYS A 252 6.96 -41.76 -31.59
CA LYS A 252 5.70 -42.50 -31.77
C LYS A 252 4.93 -42.08 -33.02
N HIS A 253 4.95 -40.79 -33.36
CA HIS A 253 4.25 -40.26 -34.54
C HIS A 253 5.06 -40.37 -35.84
N ASN A 254 6.39 -40.29 -35.78
CA ASN A 254 7.24 -40.19 -36.98
C ASN A 254 8.58 -40.90 -36.78
N CYS A 255 8.52 -42.22 -36.56
CA CYS A 255 9.68 -43.08 -36.31
C CYS A 255 10.73 -42.98 -37.43
N GLU A 256 10.31 -42.89 -38.71
CA GLU A 256 11.19 -42.81 -39.88
C GLU A 256 12.08 -41.55 -39.94
N SER A 257 11.72 -40.48 -39.22
CA SER A 257 12.49 -39.23 -39.27
C SER A 257 13.71 -39.25 -38.35
N LEU A 258 13.69 -40.06 -37.29
CA LEU A 258 14.78 -40.15 -36.31
C LEU A 258 15.59 -41.45 -36.38
N LYS A 259 15.24 -42.42 -37.23
CA LYS A 259 16.07 -43.63 -37.45
C LYS A 259 17.51 -43.30 -37.85
N ASN A 260 17.71 -42.21 -38.59
CA ASN A 260 19.03 -41.74 -39.01
C ASN A 260 19.87 -41.18 -37.84
N ALA A 261 19.27 -40.90 -36.69
CA ALA A 261 19.99 -40.44 -35.50
C ALA A 261 20.62 -41.60 -34.70
N LYS A 262 20.43 -42.85 -35.12
CA LYS A 262 21.06 -44.03 -34.51
C LYS A 262 22.59 -43.85 -34.42
N GLY A 263 23.15 -44.16 -33.26
CA GLY A 263 24.58 -44.03 -32.97
C GLY A 263 25.06 -42.60 -32.66
N HIS A 264 24.21 -41.58 -32.84
CA HIS A 264 24.60 -40.18 -32.59
C HIS A 264 24.22 -39.75 -31.17
N THR A 265 24.88 -38.68 -30.68
CA THR A 265 24.48 -38.00 -29.44
C THR A 265 23.48 -36.90 -29.77
N ILE A 266 22.34 -36.90 -29.07
CA ILE A 266 21.35 -35.82 -29.14
C ILE A 266 21.72 -34.74 -28.13
N ILE A 267 21.70 -33.48 -28.57
CA ILE A 267 21.95 -32.31 -27.74
C ILE A 267 20.77 -31.35 -27.85
N PHE A 268 20.11 -31.07 -26.73
CA PHE A 268 19.10 -30.01 -26.67
C PHE A 268 19.78 -28.63 -26.60
N THR A 269 19.55 -27.80 -27.62
CA THR A 269 20.18 -26.48 -27.81
C THR A 269 19.16 -25.41 -28.21
N ASP A 270 19.59 -24.20 -28.55
CA ASP A 270 18.67 -23.13 -28.97
C ASP A 270 18.23 -23.26 -30.43
N ARG A 271 18.94 -24.06 -31.24
CA ARG A 271 18.67 -24.22 -32.66
C ARG A 271 18.59 -25.70 -33.03
N THR A 272 17.74 -26.01 -34.00
CA THR A 272 17.68 -27.34 -34.59
C THR A 272 18.73 -27.47 -35.71
N GLY A 273 19.52 -28.55 -35.71
CA GLY A 273 20.59 -28.76 -36.70
C GLY A 273 21.47 -29.98 -36.43
N VAL A 274 22.62 -30.02 -37.10
CA VAL A 274 23.68 -31.02 -36.86
C VAL A 274 24.99 -30.28 -36.56
N SER A 275 25.69 -30.69 -35.51
CA SER A 275 26.99 -30.13 -35.14
C SER A 275 28.08 -30.64 -36.08
N ALA A 276 29.20 -29.91 -36.21
CA ALA A 276 30.38 -30.37 -36.96
C ALA A 276 30.94 -31.72 -36.46
N ALA A 277 30.70 -32.05 -35.18
CA ALA A 277 31.05 -33.35 -34.60
C ALA A 277 30.03 -34.46 -34.91
N GLY A 278 29.02 -34.21 -35.74
CA GLY A 278 27.94 -35.15 -36.06
C GLY A 278 26.84 -35.23 -35.00
N HIS A 279 26.87 -34.43 -33.94
CA HIS A 279 25.80 -34.45 -32.92
C HIS A 279 24.50 -33.86 -33.44
N VAL A 280 23.37 -34.50 -33.12
CA VAL A 280 22.04 -34.03 -33.49
C VAL A 280 21.59 -32.95 -32.50
N MET A 281 21.38 -31.74 -32.99
CA MET A 281 20.96 -30.60 -32.18
C MET A 281 19.45 -30.39 -32.30
N LEU A 282 18.74 -30.41 -31.17
CA LEU A 282 17.30 -30.18 -31.12
C LEU A 282 17.01 -28.84 -30.43
N GLY A 283 16.32 -27.94 -31.13
CA GLY A 283 15.97 -26.63 -30.62
C GLY A 283 14.94 -26.71 -29.50
N THR A 284 15.27 -26.19 -28.31
CA THR A 284 14.40 -26.19 -27.13
C THR A 284 13.23 -25.22 -27.23
N MET A 285 13.36 -24.20 -28.09
CA MET A 285 12.29 -23.23 -28.39
C MET A 285 11.50 -23.59 -29.65
N ASP A 286 11.96 -24.58 -30.41
CA ASP A 286 11.34 -24.96 -31.68
C ASP A 286 10.11 -25.86 -31.43
N VAL A 287 9.08 -25.70 -32.27
CA VAL A 287 7.94 -26.63 -32.27
C VAL A 287 8.44 -28.01 -32.68
N HIS A 288 8.07 -29.05 -31.94
CA HIS A 288 8.52 -30.44 -32.14
C HIS A 288 8.50 -30.96 -33.59
N HIS A 289 7.58 -30.47 -34.42
CA HIS A 289 7.55 -30.82 -35.84
C HIS A 289 8.82 -30.37 -36.60
N HIS A 290 9.43 -29.24 -36.20
CA HIS A 290 10.68 -28.76 -36.79
C HIS A 290 11.85 -29.72 -36.57
N TRP A 291 11.82 -30.55 -35.53
CA TRP A 291 12.84 -31.56 -35.30
C TRP A 291 12.86 -32.65 -36.39
N THR A 292 11.77 -32.82 -37.16
CA THR A 292 11.77 -33.72 -38.32
C THR A 292 12.70 -33.25 -39.44
N LYS A 293 12.99 -31.94 -39.53
CA LYS A 293 13.89 -31.37 -40.53
C LYS A 293 15.33 -31.84 -40.35
N VAL A 294 15.69 -32.31 -39.15
CA VAL A 294 17.00 -32.90 -38.85
C VAL A 294 17.30 -34.08 -39.78
N LYS A 295 16.29 -34.86 -40.19
CA LYS A 295 16.48 -36.00 -41.11
C LYS A 295 17.23 -35.58 -42.37
N PHE A 296 16.79 -34.48 -42.99
CA PHE A 296 17.39 -33.97 -44.21
C PHE A 296 18.80 -33.46 -43.94
N MET A 297 19.00 -32.71 -42.85
CA MET A 297 20.31 -32.15 -42.50
C MET A 297 21.38 -33.21 -42.22
N LEU A 298 21.00 -34.34 -41.62
CA LEU A 298 21.92 -35.44 -41.32
C LEU A 298 22.36 -36.16 -42.61
N VAL A 299 21.43 -36.37 -43.56
CA VAL A 299 21.74 -36.92 -44.88
C VAL A 299 22.68 -36.00 -45.66
N PHE A 300 22.40 -34.70 -45.69
CA PHE A 300 23.31 -33.73 -46.32
C PHE A 300 24.68 -33.72 -45.66
N PHE A 301 24.75 -33.78 -44.32
CA PHE A 301 26.03 -33.81 -43.61
C PHE A 301 26.87 -35.07 -43.91
N VAL A 302 26.25 -36.25 -43.96
CA VAL A 302 26.95 -37.50 -44.31
C VAL A 302 27.46 -37.45 -45.76
N ILE A 303 26.64 -36.99 -46.71
CA ILE A 303 27.06 -36.85 -48.11
C ILE A 303 28.21 -35.85 -48.24
N TYR A 304 28.11 -34.69 -47.60
CA TYR A 304 29.16 -33.67 -47.63
C TYR A 304 30.46 -34.14 -46.98
N SER A 305 30.36 -34.91 -45.88
CA SER A 305 31.52 -35.43 -45.17
C SER A 305 32.23 -36.51 -45.99
N CYS A 306 31.50 -37.43 -46.63
CA CYS A 306 32.06 -38.40 -47.56
C CYS A 306 32.75 -37.71 -48.75
N PHE A 307 32.10 -36.71 -49.34
CA PHE A 307 32.67 -35.96 -50.46
C PHE A 307 33.94 -35.19 -50.05
N LEU A 308 33.97 -34.58 -48.86
CA LEU A 308 35.17 -33.92 -48.34
C LEU A 308 36.32 -34.91 -48.12
N GLN A 309 36.02 -36.13 -47.67
CA GLN A 309 37.01 -37.15 -47.35
C GLN A 309 37.58 -37.81 -48.62
N GLU A 310 36.76 -37.99 -49.66
CA GLU A 310 37.22 -38.37 -51.01
C GLU A 310 38.10 -37.28 -51.64
N TRP A 311 37.70 -36.00 -51.54
CA TRP A 311 38.51 -34.89 -52.04
C TRP A 311 39.85 -34.73 -51.31
N GLN A 312 39.92 -35.02 -50.02
CA GLN A 312 41.19 -35.03 -49.28
C GLN A 312 42.09 -36.21 -49.66
N HIS A 313 41.52 -37.33 -50.13
CA HIS A 313 42.29 -38.48 -50.61
C HIS A 313 42.77 -38.32 -52.06
N GLU A 314 42.10 -37.51 -52.88
CA GLU A 314 42.52 -37.22 -54.26
C GLU A 314 43.60 -36.12 -54.38
N PHE A 315 43.84 -35.35 -53.31
CA PHE A 315 44.80 -34.23 -53.31
C PHE A 315 46.01 -34.41 -52.36
N LEU A 316 46.27 -35.64 -51.92
CA LEU A 316 47.42 -36.04 -51.10
C LEU A 316 48.16 -37.21 -51.76
#